data_AF-A0AAW9A5R4-F1
#
_entry.id   AF-A0AAW9A5R4-F1
#
_cell.length_a   1.000
_cell.length_b   1.000
_cell.length_c   1.000
_cell.angle_alpha   90.00
_cell.angle_beta   90.00
_cell.angle_gamma   90.00
#
_symmetry.space_group_name_H-M   'P 1'
#
loop_
_entity.id
_entity.type
_entity.pdbx_description
1 polymer ?
#
loop_
_entity_poly.entity_id
_entity_poly.type
_entity_poly.pdbx_seq_one_letter_code
_entity_poly.pdbx_strand_id
1 'polypeptide(L)'
;MKGTFSLIMSLALVISMFTVSVFAEEYTTEKNEQSLQKGTDSGLETTFEEIVYEAAGIVKDFSKKTVTTGVHTVIRIPYYQDGLTYIPTFTLVHRTKTGKDISLIEIGPKQFDRETGEYHVIFKNPGFKLGEEYQIYLSKADSSVNELSLEERYFQGDNLIYNTTKLKVGNYASFKVRKVEYSEGEYSEIGVLDLQPSEYFPIRGDLITDSSKIAIKLQNEAGVPLKNEKVILKFTNDKKMSVTSDNTGIAWVDKKDITQEFQIYSETRETVDNNGEAIFRDPGMTLGTMEFTVLFKGKEKEQLTYNDYQENQYWSQDMLWSIEKGYIRGYNNTTHPTNGIIMTIGNWLDPQGNLTEAQMLTILLRHSKPQELNTTKPTQPNYFASVPYQIAEKYKIPVKGSLTNKALADQVVTRGDLARAMASLHYGKSVSLQEAVKFMYDANISSGLVVNGKSPKTYQSYGVNDPLKRAHIVSFVKRYDDFLNSGGQVQNPSNP
;
A
#
# COMPACT_ATOMS: atom_id res chain seq x y z
N MET A 1 -64.02 -18.75 7.28
CA MET A 1 -63.16 -19.73 6.59
C MET A 1 -61.83 -19.76 7.31
N LYS A 2 -61.40 -20.94 7.72
CA LYS A 2 -60.13 -21.21 8.40
C LYS A 2 -59.00 -21.18 7.38
N GLY A 3 -57.87 -20.57 7.74
CA GLY A 3 -56.65 -20.56 6.96
C GLY A 3 -55.46 -20.35 7.88
N THR A 4 -55.00 -21.44 8.49
CA THR A 4 -53.78 -21.58 9.28
C THR A 4 -52.56 -21.29 8.41
N PHE A 5 -51.64 -20.43 8.87
CA PHE A 5 -50.28 -20.39 8.33
C PHE A 5 -49.26 -20.69 9.42
N SER A 6 -48.40 -21.64 9.07
CA SER A 6 -47.53 -22.42 9.93
C SER A 6 -46.28 -21.63 10.34
N LEU A 7 -45.96 -21.73 11.63
CA LEU A 7 -44.65 -21.45 12.20
C LEU A 7 -43.65 -22.46 11.61
N ILE A 8 -42.58 -22.00 10.96
CA ILE A 8 -41.40 -22.83 10.67
C ILE A 8 -40.24 -22.23 11.47
N MET A 9 -39.91 -22.95 12.54
CA MET A 9 -38.79 -22.74 13.43
C MET A 9 -37.60 -23.50 12.84
N SER A 10 -36.69 -22.82 12.16
CA SER A 10 -35.43 -23.42 11.71
C SER A 10 -34.34 -23.16 12.75
N LEU A 11 -34.12 -24.17 13.59
CA LEU A 11 -32.99 -24.29 14.50
C LEU A 11 -31.77 -24.76 13.70
N ALA A 12 -30.87 -23.84 13.33
CA ALA A 12 -29.57 -24.19 12.77
C ALA A 12 -28.54 -24.28 13.91
N LEU A 13 -28.33 -25.50 14.40
CA LEU A 13 -27.26 -25.87 15.32
C LEU A 13 -25.95 -25.95 14.51
N VAL A 14 -25.06 -24.95 14.64
CA VAL A 14 -23.71 -25.04 14.07
C VAL A 14 -22.77 -25.58 15.13
N ILE A 15 -22.34 -26.82 14.94
CA ILE A 15 -21.22 -27.46 15.64
C ILE A 15 -19.95 -26.85 15.06
N SER A 16 -19.22 -26.04 15.83
CA SER A 16 -17.84 -25.70 15.49
C SER A 16 -16.96 -26.92 15.74
N MET A 17 -16.44 -27.52 14.67
CA MET A 17 -15.39 -28.52 14.79
C MET A 17 -14.08 -27.80 15.15
N PHE A 18 -13.68 -27.91 16.42
CA PHE A 18 -12.31 -27.62 16.82
C PHE A 18 -11.42 -28.79 16.37
N THR A 19 -10.56 -28.58 15.37
CA THR A 19 -9.42 -29.46 15.16
C THR A 19 -8.34 -29.08 16.18
N VAL A 20 -8.28 -29.82 17.29
CA VAL A 20 -7.13 -29.76 18.20
C VAL A 20 -6.08 -30.71 17.63
N SER A 21 -5.01 -30.18 17.04
CA SER A 21 -3.82 -30.98 16.73
C SER A 21 -3.04 -31.16 18.03
N VAL A 22 -3.26 -32.29 18.71
CA VAL A 22 -2.40 -32.77 19.80
C VAL A 22 -1.26 -33.56 19.17
N PHE A 23 -0.07 -32.96 19.03
CA PHE A 23 1.18 -33.72 18.94
C PHE A 23 1.81 -33.71 20.32
N ALA A 24 1.50 -34.74 21.10
CA ALA A 24 2.31 -35.17 22.23
C ALA A 24 3.16 -36.33 21.71
N GLU A 25 4.44 -36.07 21.44
CA GLU A 25 5.41 -37.13 21.22
C GLU A 25 6.17 -37.32 22.53
N GLU A 26 5.80 -38.38 23.26
CA GLU A 26 6.50 -38.85 24.44
C GLU A 26 7.89 -39.35 24.04
N TYR A 27 8.92 -38.59 24.40
CA TYR A 27 10.28 -39.15 24.48
C TYR A 27 10.36 -39.99 25.76
N THR A 28 10.24 -41.30 25.59
CA THR A 28 10.58 -42.29 26.62
C THR A 28 12.10 -42.45 26.66
N THR A 29 12.66 -42.14 27.82
CA THR A 29 14.07 -42.33 28.15
C THR A 29 14.30 -43.80 28.52
N GLU A 30 14.88 -44.60 27.62
CA GLU A 30 15.46 -45.89 27.98
C GLU A 30 16.97 -45.79 28.16
N LYS A 31 17.40 -45.93 29.42
CA LYS A 31 18.75 -46.34 29.80
C LYS A 31 19.00 -47.76 29.30
N ASN A 32 20.13 -47.99 28.65
CA ASN A 32 20.79 -49.28 28.72
C ASN A 32 22.31 -49.12 28.79
N GLU A 33 22.84 -49.50 29.95
CA GLU A 33 24.24 -49.87 30.16
C GLU A 33 24.44 -51.31 29.69
N GLN A 34 25.58 -51.57 29.05
CA GLN A 34 26.36 -52.82 28.93
C GLN A 34 27.03 -52.83 27.55
N SER A 35 28.22 -53.34 27.30
CA SER A 35 29.39 -53.75 28.07
C SER A 35 30.45 -54.09 26.98
N LEU A 36 31.73 -54.10 27.34
CA LEU A 36 32.82 -54.48 26.44
C LEU A 36 32.60 -55.84 25.75
N GLN A 37 32.95 -55.94 24.46
CA GLN A 37 33.76 -57.05 23.98
C GLN A 37 34.55 -56.74 22.70
N LYS A 38 35.59 -57.56 22.52
CA LYS A 38 36.86 -57.34 21.84
C LYS A 38 36.96 -58.27 20.62
N GLY A 39 37.61 -57.80 19.55
CA GLY A 39 38.04 -58.59 18.39
C GLY A 39 37.20 -58.30 17.13
N THR A 40 37.71 -58.34 15.90
CA THR A 40 39.04 -58.69 15.39
C THR A 40 39.10 -58.11 13.96
N ASP A 41 40.24 -57.51 13.62
CA ASP A 41 40.89 -57.49 12.31
C ASP A 41 40.06 -57.74 11.02
N SER A 42 39.92 -56.71 10.19
CA SER A 42 39.95 -56.87 8.73
C SER A 42 40.46 -55.58 8.11
N GLY A 43 41.62 -55.67 7.47
CA GLY A 43 42.34 -54.57 6.88
C GLY A 43 41.61 -53.95 5.69
N LEU A 44 41.63 -52.63 5.66
CA LEU A 44 41.57 -51.80 4.47
C LEU A 44 42.46 -50.59 4.75
N GLU A 45 43.70 -50.67 4.29
CA GLU A 45 44.58 -49.51 4.16
C GLU A 45 43.99 -48.59 3.10
N THR A 46 43.20 -47.61 3.53
CA THR A 46 42.95 -46.41 2.74
C THR A 46 44.00 -45.38 3.14
N THR A 47 45.09 -45.33 2.36
CA THR A 47 46.00 -44.20 2.36
C THR A 47 45.23 -42.96 1.93
N PHE A 48 44.79 -42.15 2.89
CA PHE A 48 44.42 -40.77 2.61
C PHE A 48 45.73 -40.01 2.34
N GLU A 49 45.98 -39.70 1.08
CA GLU A 49 46.93 -38.63 0.75
C GLU A 49 46.39 -37.34 1.37
N GLU A 50 47.09 -36.85 2.39
CA GLU A 50 46.90 -35.53 2.94
C GLU A 50 47.32 -34.53 1.85
N ILE A 51 46.38 -34.12 1.00
CA ILE A 51 46.61 -33.02 0.07
C ILE A 51 46.60 -31.73 0.89
N VAL A 52 47.78 -31.36 1.38
CA VAL A 52 48.05 -30.04 1.94
C VAL A 52 48.00 -29.03 0.80
N TYR A 53 46.83 -28.41 0.58
CA TYR A 53 46.73 -27.24 -0.28
C TYR A 53 47.32 -26.02 0.45
N GLU A 54 48.63 -25.77 0.28
CA GLU A 54 49.20 -24.43 0.50
C GLU A 54 48.73 -23.51 -0.64
N ALA A 55 47.47 -23.11 -0.62
CA ALA A 55 47.00 -22.00 -1.44
C ALA A 55 47.45 -20.70 -0.76
N ALA A 56 48.55 -20.13 -1.23
CA ALA A 56 48.89 -18.72 -0.98
C ALA A 56 47.86 -17.84 -1.69
N GLY A 57 46.64 -17.76 -1.14
CA GLY A 57 45.54 -16.98 -1.67
C GLY A 57 45.89 -15.50 -1.70
N ILE A 58 45.52 -14.81 -2.79
CA ILE A 58 45.68 -13.36 -2.91
C ILE A 58 44.66 -12.70 -1.96
N VAL A 59 45.12 -12.05 -0.91
CA VAL A 59 44.25 -11.26 -0.01
C VAL A 59 44.06 -9.84 -0.56
N LYS A 60 42.83 -9.45 -0.85
CA LYS A 60 42.45 -8.07 -1.21
C LYS A 60 42.17 -7.26 0.07
N ASP A 61 43.03 -6.29 0.40
CA ASP A 61 42.86 -5.42 1.58
C ASP A 61 42.14 -4.10 1.26
N PHE A 62 40.88 -4.02 1.65
CA PHE A 62 40.04 -2.84 1.60
C PHE A 62 39.95 -2.09 2.93
N SER A 63 40.59 -2.56 4.00
CA SER A 63 40.44 -2.01 5.37
C SER A 63 40.94 -0.57 5.55
N LYS A 64 41.69 -0.04 4.58
CA LYS A 64 42.18 1.35 4.56
C LYS A 64 41.21 2.32 3.86
N LYS A 65 40.14 1.83 3.22
CA LYS A 65 39.18 2.67 2.51
C LYS A 65 38.23 3.38 3.49
N THR A 66 37.71 4.54 3.07
CA THR A 66 36.50 5.10 3.66
C THR A 66 35.31 4.39 3.01
N VAL A 67 34.44 3.76 3.81
CA VAL A 67 33.24 3.09 3.29
C VAL A 67 32.12 4.10 3.13
N THR A 68 31.58 4.25 1.92
CA THR A 68 30.53 5.23 1.58
C THR A 68 29.18 4.58 1.22
N THR A 69 29.12 3.25 1.13
CA THR A 69 27.89 2.51 0.84
C THR A 69 26.89 2.56 2.00
N GLY A 70 27.36 2.82 3.21
CA GLY A 70 26.54 2.96 4.41
C GLY A 70 26.75 1.82 5.41
N VAL A 71 26.08 1.91 6.55
CA VAL A 71 26.09 0.86 7.58
C VAL A 71 24.97 -0.12 7.28
N HIS A 72 25.33 -1.37 6.97
CA HIS A 72 24.37 -2.44 6.67
C HIS A 72 23.90 -3.13 7.96
N THR A 73 22.61 -3.37 8.04
CA THR A 73 21.97 -4.08 9.17
C THR A 73 20.89 -5.00 8.63
N VAL A 74 20.88 -6.23 9.11
CA VAL A 74 19.88 -7.26 8.78
C VAL A 74 19.13 -7.61 10.06
N ILE A 75 17.81 -7.45 10.06
CA ILE A 75 16.97 -7.68 11.25
C ILE A 75 15.95 -8.76 10.93
N ARG A 76 16.02 -9.90 11.60
CA ARG A 76 15.09 -11.02 11.43
C ARG A 76 13.90 -10.87 12.36
N ILE A 77 12.73 -11.35 11.94
CA ILE A 77 11.64 -11.70 12.87
C ILE A 77 11.77 -13.19 13.20
N PRO A 78 12.15 -13.57 14.44
CA PRO A 78 12.26 -14.97 14.81
C PRO A 78 10.94 -15.70 14.61
N TYR A 79 11.00 -16.93 14.09
CA TYR A 79 9.82 -17.76 13.82
C TYR A 79 8.82 -17.14 12.83
N TYR A 80 9.28 -16.26 11.94
CA TYR A 80 8.48 -15.85 10.79
C TYR A 80 7.98 -17.09 10.03
N GLN A 81 6.66 -17.20 9.88
CA GLN A 81 6.00 -18.22 9.07
C GLN A 81 5.22 -17.52 7.97
N ASP A 82 5.32 -18.05 6.76
CA ASP A 82 4.71 -17.46 5.57
C ASP A 82 3.22 -17.16 5.77
N GLY A 83 2.87 -15.87 5.67
CA GLY A 83 1.50 -15.42 5.42
C GLY A 83 0.70 -14.89 6.61
N LEU A 84 1.12 -15.10 7.87
CA LEU A 84 0.32 -14.68 9.04
C LEU A 84 1.06 -13.81 10.06
N THR A 85 2.32 -13.47 9.83
CA THR A 85 3.06 -12.57 10.71
C THR A 85 2.81 -11.11 10.32
N TYR A 86 2.22 -10.34 11.25
CA TYR A 86 2.21 -8.87 11.16
C TYR A 86 3.64 -8.39 10.95
N ILE A 87 3.85 -7.50 9.98
CA ILE A 87 5.17 -6.90 9.73
C ILE A 87 5.26 -5.62 10.54
N PRO A 88 6.04 -5.58 11.64
CA PRO A 88 6.10 -4.38 12.44
C PRO A 88 6.77 -3.22 11.72
N THR A 89 6.47 -2.02 12.23
CA THR A 89 7.11 -0.77 11.82
C THR A 89 7.86 -0.18 12.99
N PHE A 90 9.05 0.34 12.71
CA PHE A 90 9.90 0.96 13.72
C PHE A 90 10.88 1.94 13.07
N THR A 91 11.54 2.76 13.87
CA THR A 91 12.46 3.79 13.41
C THR A 91 13.81 3.61 14.08
N LEU A 92 14.84 3.43 13.27
CA LEU A 92 16.22 3.40 13.73
C LEU A 92 16.94 4.69 13.36
N VAL A 93 17.80 5.14 14.26
CA VAL A 93 18.66 6.30 14.06
C VAL A 93 20.11 5.87 14.24
N HIS A 94 20.92 6.13 13.21
CA HIS A 94 22.35 5.99 13.29
C HIS A 94 22.95 7.27 13.87
N ARG A 95 23.76 7.12 14.93
CA ARG A 95 24.34 8.24 15.67
C ARG A 95 25.85 8.06 15.81
N THR A 96 26.53 9.19 15.97
CA THR A 96 27.92 9.20 16.47
C THR A 96 28.01 8.63 17.88
N LYS A 97 29.21 8.27 18.34
CA LYS A 97 29.47 7.88 19.74
C LYS A 97 28.96 8.89 20.79
N THR A 98 28.91 10.18 20.46
CA THR A 98 28.44 11.22 21.38
C THR A 98 26.91 11.40 21.36
N GLY A 99 26.19 10.60 20.58
CA GLY A 99 24.74 10.64 20.47
C GLY A 99 24.19 11.62 19.43
N LYS A 100 25.04 12.30 18.65
CA LYS A 100 24.58 13.15 17.53
C LYS A 100 24.05 12.29 16.38
N ASP A 101 22.81 12.57 15.95
CA ASP A 101 22.16 11.93 14.81
C ASP A 101 22.93 12.15 13.49
N ILE A 102 23.09 11.07 12.72
CA ILE A 102 23.72 11.07 11.38
C ILE A 102 22.64 10.82 10.32
N SER A 103 21.84 9.77 10.51
CA SER A 103 20.78 9.38 9.57
C SER A 103 19.65 8.66 10.30
N LEU A 104 18.43 8.79 9.78
CA LEU A 104 17.21 8.18 10.29
C LEU A 104 16.55 7.32 9.21
N ILE A 105 16.04 6.15 9.59
CA ILE A 105 15.31 5.25 8.69
C ILE A 105 14.03 4.79 9.36
N GLU A 106 12.91 4.98 8.66
CA GLU A 106 11.64 4.35 8.97
C GLU A 106 11.60 2.97 8.29
N ILE A 107 11.48 1.93 9.09
CA ILE A 107 11.51 0.52 8.69
C ILE A 107 10.09 -0.01 8.79
N GLY A 108 9.67 -0.73 7.75
CA GLY A 108 8.35 -1.34 7.67
C GLY A 108 8.24 -2.28 6.47
N PRO A 109 7.01 -2.51 5.95
CA PRO A 109 6.77 -3.47 4.88
C PRO A 109 7.57 -3.27 3.59
N LYS A 110 8.11 -2.07 3.33
CA LYS A 110 8.93 -1.79 2.14
C LYS A 110 10.34 -2.34 2.23
N GLN A 111 10.86 -2.53 3.44
CA GLN A 111 12.21 -3.03 3.71
C GLN A 111 12.21 -4.50 4.12
N PHE A 112 11.03 -5.09 4.28
CA PHE A 112 10.85 -6.47 4.73
C PHE A 112 10.80 -7.42 3.55
N ASP A 113 11.73 -8.36 3.53
CA ASP A 113 11.71 -9.50 2.64
C ASP A 113 10.89 -10.63 3.30
N ARG A 114 9.80 -11.00 2.62
CA ARG A 114 8.88 -12.02 3.10
C ARG A 114 9.41 -13.43 2.88
N GLU A 115 10.32 -13.65 1.93
CA GLU A 115 10.88 -14.99 1.67
C GLU A 115 11.86 -15.38 2.78
N THR A 116 12.62 -14.42 3.28
CA THR A 116 13.64 -14.63 4.31
C THR A 116 13.15 -14.29 5.72
N GLY A 117 12.11 -13.47 5.84
CA GLY A 117 11.62 -12.97 7.12
C GLY A 117 12.53 -11.89 7.72
N GLU A 118 13.25 -11.15 6.88
CA GLU A 118 14.30 -10.20 7.27
C GLU A 118 14.02 -8.78 6.77
N TYR A 119 14.43 -7.79 7.55
CA TYR A 119 14.56 -6.40 7.10
C TYR A 119 15.99 -6.12 6.66
N HIS A 120 16.15 -5.59 5.45
CA HIS A 120 17.44 -5.12 4.96
C HIS A 120 17.52 -3.60 5.09
N VAL A 121 18.40 -3.13 5.98
CA VAL A 121 18.50 -1.72 6.36
C VAL A 121 19.90 -1.20 6.04
N ILE A 122 19.98 -0.06 5.34
CA ILE A 122 21.25 0.59 5.00
C ILE A 122 21.21 2.04 5.48
N PHE A 123 21.96 2.35 6.53
CA PHE A 123 22.14 3.73 6.99
C PHE A 123 23.09 4.48 6.09
N LYS A 124 22.56 5.46 5.34
CA LYS A 124 23.37 6.36 4.52
C LYS A 124 24.26 7.20 5.43
N ASN A 125 25.57 6.99 5.33
CA ASN A 125 26.60 7.70 6.10
C ASN A 125 27.51 8.47 5.12
N PRO A 126 27.94 9.71 5.40
CA PRO A 126 29.00 10.40 4.63
C PRO A 126 30.30 9.58 4.51
N GLY A 127 30.50 8.62 5.41
CA GLY A 127 31.47 7.54 5.29
C GLY A 127 32.06 7.18 6.65
N PHE A 128 32.60 5.98 6.78
CA PHE A 128 33.23 5.52 8.02
C PHE A 128 34.57 4.84 7.78
N LYS A 129 35.40 4.80 8.83
CA LYS A 129 36.77 4.30 8.84
C LYS A 129 37.00 3.33 10.00
N LEU A 130 38.04 2.51 9.86
CA LEU A 130 38.47 1.57 10.88
C LEU A 130 38.66 2.24 12.24
N GLY A 131 38.08 1.64 13.28
CA GLY A 131 38.23 2.08 14.67
C GLY A 131 37.23 3.15 15.12
N GLU A 132 36.44 3.73 14.20
CA GLU A 132 35.35 4.64 14.57
C GLU A 132 34.24 3.89 15.33
N GLU A 133 33.52 4.63 16.18
CA GLU A 133 32.46 4.08 17.03
C GLU A 133 31.16 4.87 16.80
N TYR A 134 30.07 4.12 16.75
CA TYR A 134 28.75 4.62 16.42
C TYR A 134 27.69 3.97 17.28
N GLN A 135 26.46 4.45 17.17
CA GLN A 135 25.30 3.90 17.87
C GLN A 135 24.14 3.66 16.89
N ILE A 136 23.40 2.58 17.11
CA ILE A 136 22.07 2.36 16.54
C ILE A 136 21.05 2.59 17.64
N TYR A 137 20.18 3.59 17.47
CA TYR A 137 19.17 4.00 18.43
C TYR A 137 17.76 3.65 17.94
N LEU A 138 16.99 2.95 18.77
CA LEU A 138 15.59 2.63 18.49
C LEU A 138 14.71 3.80 18.96
N SER A 139 14.34 4.69 18.04
CA SER A 139 13.64 5.93 18.39
C SER A 139 12.14 5.76 18.52
N LYS A 140 11.55 4.88 17.71
CA LYS A 140 10.13 4.56 17.69
C LYS A 140 9.94 3.10 17.31
N ALA A 141 8.88 2.49 17.80
CA ALA A 141 8.42 1.19 17.35
C ALA A 141 6.90 1.14 17.50
N ASP A 142 6.24 0.33 16.69
CA ASP A 142 4.84 0.02 16.94
C ASP A 142 4.67 -0.80 18.22
N SER A 143 3.41 -0.90 18.66
CA SER A 143 3.01 -1.60 19.88
C SER A 143 3.36 -3.08 19.90
N SER A 144 3.63 -3.70 18.76
CA SER A 144 3.96 -5.12 18.68
C SER A 144 5.42 -5.42 18.93
N VAL A 145 6.29 -4.40 18.84
CA VAL A 145 7.72 -4.56 19.07
C VAL A 145 8.01 -4.43 20.57
N ASN A 146 8.39 -5.55 21.20
CA ASN A 146 8.85 -5.55 22.58
C ASN A 146 10.29 -5.06 22.69
N GLU A 147 11.15 -5.61 21.83
CA GLU A 147 12.59 -5.46 21.91
C GLU A 147 13.24 -5.74 20.55
N LEU A 148 14.35 -5.06 20.26
CA LEU A 148 15.25 -5.37 19.16
C LEU A 148 16.58 -5.82 19.74
N SER A 149 16.95 -7.07 19.53
CA SER A 149 18.22 -7.64 19.98
C SER A 149 19.25 -7.52 18.87
N LEU A 150 20.20 -6.59 18.97
CA LEU A 150 21.28 -6.43 17.99
C LEU A 150 22.51 -7.24 18.39
N GLU A 151 23.05 -7.98 17.44
CA GLU A 151 24.25 -8.80 17.56
C GLU A 151 25.40 -8.19 16.75
N GLU A 152 26.43 -7.72 17.46
CA GLU A 152 27.72 -7.39 16.87
C GLU A 152 28.58 -8.65 16.87
N ARG A 153 29.07 -9.03 15.69
CA ARG A 153 30.02 -10.14 15.51
C ARG A 153 31.41 -9.57 15.25
N TYR A 154 32.43 -10.14 15.86
CA TYR A 154 33.80 -9.78 15.54
C TYR A 154 34.77 -10.89 15.92
N PHE A 155 35.90 -10.94 15.25
CA PHE A 155 36.97 -11.89 15.58
C PHE A 155 37.89 -11.31 16.67
N GLN A 156 38.27 -12.17 17.63
CA GLN A 156 39.31 -11.92 18.61
C GLN A 156 40.31 -13.08 18.56
N GLY A 157 41.38 -12.91 17.78
CA GLY A 157 42.18 -14.05 17.31
C GLY A 157 41.34 -14.90 16.37
N ASP A 158 41.38 -16.22 16.55
CA ASP A 158 40.60 -17.17 15.72
C ASP A 158 39.16 -17.37 16.23
N ASN A 159 38.80 -16.73 17.36
CA ASN A 159 37.48 -16.89 17.96
C ASN A 159 36.51 -15.82 17.44
N LEU A 160 35.37 -16.26 16.94
CA LEU A 160 34.24 -15.39 16.64
C LEU A 160 33.48 -15.06 17.93
N ILE A 161 33.48 -13.79 18.31
CA ILE A 161 32.80 -13.26 19.49
C ILE A 161 31.47 -12.64 19.08
N TYR A 162 30.44 -12.90 19.87
CA TYR A 162 29.11 -12.34 19.73
C TYR A 162 28.82 -11.42 20.91
N ASN A 163 28.47 -10.16 20.61
CA ASN A 163 28.01 -9.22 21.61
C ASN A 163 26.57 -8.80 21.30
N THR A 164 25.65 -9.18 22.19
CA THR A 164 24.22 -8.94 21.99
C THR A 164 23.74 -7.81 22.89
N THR A 165 23.14 -6.78 22.29
CA THR A 165 22.52 -5.66 23.01
C THR A 165 21.03 -5.60 22.72
N LYS A 166 20.22 -5.60 23.80
CA LYS A 166 18.77 -5.50 23.73
C LYS A 166 18.34 -4.02 23.73
N LEU A 167 17.57 -3.64 22.73
CA LEU A 167 17.05 -2.30 22.54
C LEU A 167 15.56 -2.24 22.81
N LYS A 168 15.19 -1.33 23.70
CA LYS A 168 13.82 -0.83 23.83
C LYS A 168 13.73 0.56 23.20
N VAL A 169 12.52 1.00 22.89
CA VAL A 169 12.28 2.37 22.41
C VAL A 169 12.90 3.35 23.41
N GLY A 170 13.77 4.23 22.92
CA GLY A 170 14.52 5.17 23.75
C GLY A 170 15.94 4.73 24.12
N ASN A 171 16.38 3.54 23.71
CA ASN A 171 17.74 3.02 23.97
C ASN A 171 18.58 2.88 22.69
N TYR A 172 19.89 2.67 22.86
CA TYR A 172 20.84 2.48 21.77
C TYR A 172 21.82 1.33 22.03
N ALA A 173 22.39 0.79 20.95
CA ALA A 173 23.50 -0.16 20.97
C ALA A 173 24.70 0.51 20.32
N SER A 174 25.86 0.44 20.97
CA SER A 174 27.12 0.93 20.40
C SER A 174 27.79 -0.19 19.61
N PHE A 175 28.45 0.17 18.51
CA PHE A 175 29.31 -0.75 17.77
C PHE A 175 30.58 -0.05 17.31
N LYS A 176 31.61 -0.84 17.02
CA LYS A 176 32.90 -0.34 16.53
C LYS A 176 33.16 -0.84 15.12
N VAL A 177 33.65 0.05 14.25
CA VAL A 177 34.12 -0.35 12.92
C VAL A 177 35.39 -1.17 13.08
N ARG A 178 35.35 -2.42 12.64
CA ARG A 178 36.46 -3.38 12.75
C ARG A 178 36.84 -3.93 11.39
N LYS A 179 38.02 -4.51 11.31
CA LYS A 179 38.41 -5.31 10.16
C LYS A 179 37.69 -6.66 10.21
N VAL A 180 37.30 -7.16 9.06
CA VAL A 180 36.79 -8.51 8.90
C VAL A 180 37.44 -9.14 7.68
N GLU A 181 37.83 -10.41 7.82
CA GLU A 181 38.33 -11.22 6.72
C GLU A 181 37.23 -12.22 6.32
N TYR A 182 36.93 -12.31 5.04
CA TYR A 182 36.01 -13.30 4.47
C TYR A 182 36.55 -13.77 3.12
N SER A 183 36.10 -14.93 2.66
CA SER A 183 36.50 -15.47 1.37
C SER A 183 35.40 -15.30 0.33
N GLU A 184 35.77 -14.92 -0.90
CA GLU A 184 34.87 -14.91 -2.06
C GLU A 184 35.10 -16.16 -2.94
N GLY A 185 34.01 -16.86 -3.32
CA GLY A 185 34.02 -18.02 -4.23
C GLY A 185 33.74 -19.37 -3.56
N GLU A 186 33.35 -20.38 -4.35
CA GLU A 186 32.98 -21.74 -3.87
C GLU A 186 34.14 -22.49 -3.18
N TYR A 187 35.39 -22.06 -3.39
CA TYR A 187 36.59 -22.74 -2.87
C TYR A 187 37.54 -21.81 -2.10
N SER A 188 37.05 -20.67 -1.61
CA SER A 188 37.81 -19.73 -0.76
C SER A 188 39.11 -19.19 -1.39
N GLU A 189 39.18 -19.11 -2.72
CA GLU A 189 40.41 -18.77 -3.45
C GLU A 189 40.89 -17.32 -3.23
N ILE A 190 39.99 -16.43 -2.82
CA ILE A 190 40.28 -15.00 -2.61
C ILE A 190 39.88 -14.61 -1.19
N GLY A 191 40.86 -14.31 -0.35
CA GLY A 191 40.63 -13.64 0.93
C GLY A 191 40.35 -12.15 0.71
N VAL A 192 39.37 -11.61 1.41
CA VAL A 192 39.00 -10.19 1.36
C VAL A 192 39.01 -9.63 2.78
N LEU A 193 39.86 -8.64 3.02
CA LEU A 193 39.94 -7.91 4.27
C LEU A 193 39.17 -6.59 4.12
N ASP A 194 37.97 -6.49 4.68
CA ASP A 194 37.11 -5.30 4.61
C ASP A 194 36.77 -4.75 6.01
N LEU A 195 35.89 -3.75 6.07
CA LEU A 195 35.38 -3.15 7.29
C LEU A 195 33.94 -3.59 7.56
N GLN A 196 33.65 -3.94 8.82
CA GLN A 196 32.28 -4.12 9.31
C GLN A 196 31.76 -2.82 9.94
N PRO A 197 30.45 -2.50 9.82
CA PRO A 197 29.42 -3.27 9.12
C PRO A 197 29.35 -3.01 7.62
N SER A 198 29.40 -4.08 6.80
CA SER A 198 29.29 -4.04 5.34
C SER A 198 28.16 -4.96 4.85
N GLU A 199 27.92 -4.99 3.54
CA GLU A 199 26.94 -5.90 2.92
C GLU A 199 27.20 -7.38 3.26
N TYR A 200 28.47 -7.80 3.25
CA TYR A 200 28.87 -9.17 3.55
C TYR A 200 29.01 -9.46 5.04
N PHE A 201 29.18 -8.41 5.86
CA PHE A 201 29.27 -8.52 7.32
C PHE A 201 28.38 -7.47 8.00
N PRO A 202 27.05 -7.59 7.87
CA PRO A 202 26.12 -6.63 8.45
C PRO A 202 26.00 -6.82 9.96
N ILE A 203 25.58 -5.77 10.67
CA ILE A 203 25.05 -5.95 12.04
C ILE A 203 23.79 -6.79 11.93
N ARG A 204 23.69 -7.85 12.73
CA ARG A 204 22.50 -8.70 12.74
C ARG A 204 21.59 -8.30 13.90
N GLY A 205 20.32 -8.63 13.81
CA GLY A 205 19.46 -8.53 14.96
C GLY A 205 18.18 -9.33 14.83
N ASP A 206 17.55 -9.55 15.97
CA ASP A 206 16.25 -10.20 16.10
C ASP A 206 15.23 -9.20 16.64
N LEU A 207 14.15 -9.01 15.89
CA LEU A 207 13.01 -8.21 16.31
C LEU A 207 12.06 -9.10 17.11
N ILE A 208 12.04 -8.91 18.43
CA ILE A 208 11.15 -9.65 19.32
C ILE A 208 9.81 -8.94 19.36
N THR A 209 8.79 -9.61 18.82
CA THR A 209 7.42 -9.13 18.79
C THR A 209 6.54 -9.83 19.82
N ASP A 210 5.38 -9.28 20.11
CA ASP A 210 4.29 -9.96 20.83
C ASP A 210 3.05 -10.19 19.96
N SER A 211 2.06 -10.87 20.55
CA SER A 211 0.73 -11.06 19.98
C SER A 211 -0.22 -9.89 20.25
N SER A 212 0.27 -8.64 20.32
CA SER A 212 -0.57 -7.46 20.53
C SER A 212 -1.38 -7.07 19.30
N LYS A 213 -1.15 -7.70 18.15
CA LYS A 213 -1.90 -7.47 16.91
C LYS A 213 -2.84 -8.63 16.59
N ILE A 214 -4.00 -8.27 16.06
CA ILE A 214 -5.02 -9.18 15.56
C ILE A 214 -5.13 -8.99 14.06
N ALA A 215 -5.15 -10.11 13.33
CA ALA A 215 -5.35 -10.14 11.89
C ALA A 215 -6.85 -10.31 11.59
N ILE A 216 -7.42 -9.36 10.85
CA ILE A 216 -8.76 -9.51 10.28
C ILE A 216 -8.61 -9.66 8.77
N LYS A 217 -8.69 -10.89 8.28
CA LYS A 217 -8.57 -11.23 6.87
C LYS A 217 -9.89 -10.97 6.15
N LEU A 218 -9.85 -10.03 5.22
CA LEU A 218 -10.99 -9.60 4.41
C LEU A 218 -10.89 -10.27 3.04
N GLN A 219 -11.90 -11.05 2.68
CA GLN A 219 -11.94 -11.75 1.40
C GLN A 219 -13.29 -11.57 0.72
N ASN A 220 -13.33 -11.73 -0.60
CA ASN A 220 -14.60 -11.88 -1.31
C ASN A 220 -15.13 -13.32 -1.20
N GLU A 221 -16.32 -13.57 -1.75
CA GLU A 221 -16.94 -14.91 -1.81
C GLU A 221 -16.06 -15.98 -2.46
N ALA A 222 -15.15 -15.59 -3.36
CA ALA A 222 -14.21 -16.50 -4.03
C ALA A 222 -12.90 -16.70 -3.23
N GLY A 223 -12.81 -16.19 -2.00
CA GLY A 223 -11.60 -16.25 -1.17
C GLY A 223 -10.49 -15.29 -1.61
N VAL A 224 -10.75 -14.40 -2.58
CA VAL A 224 -9.77 -13.42 -3.06
C VAL A 224 -9.61 -12.31 -2.03
N PRO A 225 -8.39 -11.96 -1.60
CA PRO A 225 -8.16 -10.90 -0.63
C PRO A 225 -8.68 -9.53 -1.09
N LEU A 226 -9.39 -8.84 -0.20
CA LEU A 226 -9.88 -7.47 -0.41
C LEU A 226 -8.81 -6.48 0.05
N LYS A 227 -8.08 -5.90 -0.91
CA LYS A 227 -6.95 -4.99 -0.65
C LYS A 227 -7.41 -3.55 -0.46
N ASN A 228 -6.81 -2.84 0.50
CA ASN A 228 -7.14 -1.44 0.80
C ASN A 228 -8.64 -1.22 1.09
N GLU A 229 -9.33 -2.26 1.56
CA GLU A 229 -10.74 -2.21 1.91
C GLU A 229 -10.88 -1.63 3.32
N LYS A 230 -11.67 -0.57 3.43
CA LYS A 230 -11.96 0.08 4.71
C LYS A 230 -13.15 -0.60 5.37
N VAL A 231 -12.95 -1.10 6.58
CA VAL A 231 -14.01 -1.66 7.43
C VAL A 231 -14.15 -0.87 8.73
N ILE A 232 -15.31 -1.02 9.36
CA ILE A 232 -15.68 -0.40 10.63
C ILE A 232 -15.90 -1.52 11.64
N LEU A 233 -15.14 -1.47 12.73
CA LEU A 233 -15.32 -2.27 13.94
C LEU A 233 -16.27 -1.52 14.86
N LYS A 234 -17.40 -2.14 15.23
CA LYS A 234 -18.34 -1.60 16.23
C LYS A 234 -18.27 -2.48 17.47
N PHE A 235 -18.02 -1.85 18.61
CA PHE A 235 -17.86 -2.52 19.90
C PHE A 235 -19.17 -2.49 20.69
N THR A 236 -19.28 -3.32 21.73
CA THR A 236 -20.48 -3.44 22.58
C THR A 236 -20.83 -2.16 23.34
N ASN A 237 -19.87 -1.26 23.53
CA ASN A 237 -20.05 0.06 24.15
C ASN A 237 -20.38 1.17 23.11
N ASP A 238 -20.83 0.79 21.92
CA ASP A 238 -21.11 1.67 20.76
C ASP A 238 -19.90 2.46 20.22
N LYS A 239 -18.69 2.26 20.75
CA LYS A 239 -17.46 2.81 20.17
C LYS A 239 -17.28 2.19 18.78
N LYS A 240 -16.83 3.01 17.84
CA LYS A 240 -16.47 2.59 16.48
C LYS A 240 -15.00 2.86 16.21
N MET A 241 -14.36 1.96 15.50
CA MET A 241 -13.01 2.11 14.96
C MET A 241 -13.05 1.79 13.48
N SER A 242 -12.28 2.52 12.67
CA SER A 242 -12.11 2.15 11.27
C SER A 242 -10.70 1.63 11.03
N VAL A 243 -10.61 0.54 10.27
CA VAL A 243 -9.35 -0.09 9.88
C VAL A 243 -9.37 -0.38 8.39
N THR A 244 -8.21 -0.41 7.75
CA THR A 244 -8.09 -0.66 6.30
C THR A 244 -7.16 -1.85 6.09
N SER A 245 -7.56 -2.77 5.22
CA SER A 245 -6.71 -3.93 4.90
C SER A 245 -5.48 -3.55 4.09
N ASP A 246 -4.41 -4.29 4.27
CA ASP A 246 -3.19 -4.16 3.48
C ASP A 246 -3.32 -4.84 2.09
N ASN A 247 -2.20 -4.94 1.37
CA ASN A 247 -2.14 -5.57 0.05
C ASN A 247 -2.35 -7.11 0.07
N THR A 248 -2.35 -7.72 1.26
CA THR A 248 -2.68 -9.14 1.49
C THR A 248 -4.12 -9.34 1.93
N GLY A 249 -4.90 -8.25 2.03
CA GLY A 249 -6.29 -8.26 2.48
C GLY A 249 -6.44 -8.39 4.00
N ILE A 250 -5.38 -8.15 4.78
CA ILE A 250 -5.45 -8.22 6.25
C ILE A 250 -5.57 -6.82 6.82
N ALA A 251 -6.60 -6.59 7.62
CA ALA A 251 -6.72 -5.41 8.47
C ALA A 251 -6.16 -5.71 9.86
N TRP A 252 -5.09 -5.01 10.23
CA TRP A 252 -4.39 -5.20 11.49
C TRP A 252 -4.95 -4.29 12.58
N VAL A 253 -5.25 -4.87 13.74
CA VAL A 253 -5.84 -4.15 14.88
C VAL A 253 -5.04 -4.40 16.14
N ASP A 254 -4.85 -3.36 16.95
CA ASP A 254 -4.29 -3.48 18.27
C ASP A 254 -5.25 -4.20 19.22
N LYS A 255 -4.80 -5.28 19.84
CA LYS A 255 -5.57 -6.11 20.78
C LYS A 255 -6.10 -5.28 21.96
N LYS A 256 -5.32 -4.31 22.44
CA LYS A 256 -5.74 -3.39 23.51
C LYS A 256 -6.90 -2.47 23.11
N ASP A 257 -7.12 -2.29 21.81
CA ASP A 257 -8.13 -1.37 21.29
C ASP A 257 -9.44 -2.06 20.91
N ILE A 258 -9.48 -3.40 20.96
CA ILE A 258 -10.70 -4.18 20.75
C ILE A 258 -11.35 -4.61 22.07
N THR A 259 -12.67 -4.77 22.06
CA THR A 259 -13.40 -5.44 23.13
C THR A 259 -13.48 -6.95 22.88
N GLN A 260 -13.88 -7.70 23.91
CA GLN A 260 -14.09 -9.15 23.79
C GLN A 260 -15.08 -9.53 22.69
N GLU A 261 -16.06 -8.66 22.40
CA GLU A 261 -17.01 -8.85 21.31
C GLU A 261 -17.06 -7.61 20.42
N PHE A 262 -17.03 -7.79 19.10
CA PHE A 262 -17.14 -6.70 18.14
C PHE A 262 -17.78 -7.16 16.82
N GLN A 263 -18.37 -6.20 16.11
CA GLN A 263 -19.01 -6.37 14.81
C GLN A 263 -18.18 -5.71 13.72
N ILE A 264 -18.12 -6.31 12.53
CA ILE A 264 -17.39 -5.76 11.38
C ILE A 264 -18.37 -5.37 10.27
N TYR A 265 -18.22 -4.15 9.76
CA TYR A 265 -19.03 -3.59 8.68
C TYR A 265 -18.16 -3.05 7.55
N SER A 266 -18.63 -3.15 6.30
CA SER A 266 -18.11 -2.36 5.18
C SER A 266 -19.18 -1.38 4.71
N GLU A 267 -18.77 -0.17 4.37
CA GLU A 267 -19.66 0.79 3.72
C GLU A 267 -20.03 0.33 2.30
N THR A 268 -19.14 -0.40 1.64
CA THR A 268 -19.26 -0.75 0.22
C THR A 268 -19.69 -2.20 -0.03
N ARG A 269 -19.64 -3.06 0.99
CA ARG A 269 -19.87 -4.50 0.89
C ARG A 269 -20.79 -5.00 2.00
N GLU A 270 -21.42 -6.14 1.75
CA GLU A 270 -22.20 -6.90 2.73
C GLU A 270 -21.39 -8.10 3.20
N THR A 271 -21.49 -8.47 4.47
CA THR A 271 -20.93 -9.76 4.92
C THR A 271 -21.80 -10.90 4.40
N VAL A 272 -21.16 -12.00 3.99
CA VAL A 272 -21.84 -13.18 3.46
C VAL A 272 -22.57 -13.93 4.57
N ASP A 273 -21.98 -13.96 5.76
CA ASP A 273 -22.53 -14.64 6.93
C ASP A 273 -23.28 -13.64 7.85
N ASN A 274 -24.38 -14.11 8.45
CA ASN A 274 -25.16 -13.45 9.52
C ASN A 274 -25.88 -12.14 9.17
N ASN A 275 -26.75 -12.11 8.14
CA ASN A 275 -27.64 -10.97 7.85
C ASN A 275 -26.91 -9.60 7.72
N GLY A 276 -25.65 -9.58 7.31
CA GLY A 276 -24.84 -8.36 7.16
C GLY A 276 -24.00 -7.97 8.39
N GLU A 277 -23.94 -8.81 9.43
CA GLU A 277 -23.12 -8.55 10.64
C GLU A 277 -22.23 -9.75 11.01
N ALA A 278 -20.91 -9.62 10.84
CA ALA A 278 -19.97 -10.59 11.39
C ALA A 278 -19.65 -10.24 12.87
N ILE A 279 -20.22 -10.99 13.82
CA ILE A 279 -19.94 -10.86 15.26
C ILE A 279 -18.77 -11.78 15.61
N PHE A 280 -17.70 -11.21 16.16
CA PHE A 280 -16.54 -11.94 16.64
C PHE A 280 -16.47 -11.88 18.15
N ARG A 281 -16.15 -13.03 18.77
CA ARG A 281 -15.84 -13.14 20.20
C ARG A 281 -14.40 -13.59 20.34
N ASP A 282 -13.59 -12.82 21.07
CA ASP A 282 -12.24 -13.23 21.46
C ASP A 282 -12.37 -14.52 22.29
N PRO A 283 -11.84 -15.67 21.81
CA PRO A 283 -11.96 -16.95 22.48
C PRO A 283 -11.15 -17.04 23.79
N GLY A 284 -10.40 -15.99 24.16
CA GLY A 284 -9.54 -15.97 25.33
C GLY A 284 -8.12 -16.43 25.00
N MET A 285 -7.19 -16.07 25.90
CA MET A 285 -5.73 -16.13 25.76
C MET A 285 -5.19 -17.34 24.97
N THR A 286 -4.97 -17.14 23.68
CA THR A 286 -4.06 -17.94 22.86
C THR A 286 -2.77 -17.15 22.66
N LEU A 287 -1.63 -17.84 22.82
CA LEU A 287 -0.32 -17.31 22.43
C LEU A 287 -0.27 -17.29 20.90
N GLY A 288 -0.08 -16.11 20.31
CA GLY A 288 0.01 -15.94 18.84
C GLY A 288 -0.99 -14.95 18.27
N THR A 289 -0.84 -14.65 16.97
CA THR A 289 -1.76 -13.77 16.23
C THR A 289 -3.11 -14.46 16.08
N MET A 290 -4.17 -13.82 16.58
CA MET A 290 -5.54 -14.26 16.29
C MET A 290 -5.94 -13.84 14.87
N GLU A 291 -6.43 -14.80 14.08
CA GLU A 291 -6.95 -14.58 12.73
C GLU A 291 -8.48 -14.68 12.72
N PHE A 292 -9.13 -13.65 12.20
CA PHE A 292 -10.56 -13.66 11.89
C PHE A 292 -10.73 -13.54 10.39
N THR A 293 -11.44 -14.48 9.75
CA THR A 293 -11.78 -14.37 8.33
C THR A 293 -13.19 -13.80 8.19
N VAL A 294 -13.34 -12.78 7.35
CA VAL A 294 -14.62 -12.16 7.01
C VAL A 294 -14.82 -12.27 5.49
N LEU A 295 -15.89 -12.94 5.10
CA LEU A 295 -16.31 -13.02 3.71
C LEU A 295 -17.26 -11.86 3.40
N PHE A 296 -16.95 -11.11 2.36
CA PHE A 296 -17.77 -10.04 1.85
C PHE A 296 -18.27 -10.34 0.45
N LYS A 297 -19.51 -9.98 0.19
CA LYS A 297 -20.07 -9.84 -1.15
C LYS A 297 -20.18 -8.37 -1.51
N GLY A 298 -20.12 -8.06 -2.81
CA GLY A 298 -20.51 -6.72 -3.24
C GLY A 298 -21.93 -6.46 -2.77
N LYS A 299 -22.21 -5.28 -2.19
CA LYS A 299 -23.60 -4.86 -2.08
C LYS A 299 -24.20 -4.99 -3.47
N GLU A 300 -25.37 -5.62 -3.61
CA GLU A 300 -26.15 -5.47 -4.83
C GLU A 300 -26.36 -3.97 -4.98
N LYS A 301 -25.57 -3.35 -5.87
CA LYS A 301 -25.96 -2.06 -6.39
C LYS A 301 -27.26 -2.38 -7.10
N GLU A 302 -28.39 -1.89 -6.57
CA GLU A 302 -29.57 -1.69 -7.39
C GLU A 302 -29.05 -1.16 -8.73
N GLN A 303 -29.24 -1.96 -9.77
CA GLN A 303 -28.74 -1.62 -11.09
C GLN A 303 -29.60 -0.45 -11.55
N LEU A 304 -29.17 0.76 -11.21
CA LEU A 304 -29.85 2.00 -11.56
C LEU A 304 -29.92 2.05 -13.09
N THR A 305 -31.08 1.74 -13.64
CA THR A 305 -31.37 1.92 -15.06
C THR A 305 -31.61 3.40 -15.30
N TYR A 306 -30.82 3.99 -16.21
CA TYR A 306 -30.98 5.37 -16.64
C TYR A 306 -31.84 5.44 -17.90
N ASN A 307 -32.90 6.24 -17.85
CA ASN A 307 -33.92 6.31 -18.90
C ASN A 307 -33.39 6.87 -20.23
N ASP A 308 -32.32 7.64 -20.19
CA ASP A 308 -31.65 8.28 -21.33
C ASP A 308 -30.32 7.62 -21.71
N TYR A 309 -30.02 6.44 -21.14
CA TYR A 309 -28.87 5.63 -21.56
C TYR A 309 -29.10 5.02 -22.94
N GLN A 310 -28.07 5.08 -23.79
CA GLN A 310 -28.11 4.54 -25.15
C GLN A 310 -26.82 3.77 -25.43
N GLU A 311 -26.84 2.44 -25.38
CA GLU A 311 -25.64 1.58 -25.41
C GLU A 311 -24.63 1.92 -26.53
N ASN A 312 -25.11 2.26 -27.73
CA ASN A 312 -24.27 2.46 -28.92
C ASN A 312 -23.79 3.92 -29.14
N GLN A 313 -23.80 4.76 -28.11
CA GLN A 313 -23.23 6.11 -28.19
C GLN A 313 -21.76 6.14 -27.78
N TYR A 314 -20.99 7.06 -28.37
CA TYR A 314 -19.55 7.19 -28.10
C TYR A 314 -19.21 7.44 -26.62
N TRP A 315 -20.17 7.92 -25.83
CA TRP A 315 -20.00 8.28 -24.42
C TRP A 315 -20.54 7.21 -23.46
N SER A 316 -21.24 6.19 -23.94
CA SER A 316 -22.07 5.34 -23.07
C SER A 316 -21.26 4.52 -22.10
N GLN A 317 -20.23 3.82 -22.58
CA GLN A 317 -19.35 3.04 -21.71
C GLN A 317 -18.49 3.96 -20.82
N ASP A 318 -18.01 5.07 -21.37
CA ASP A 318 -17.22 6.06 -20.62
C ASP A 318 -18.04 6.70 -19.47
N MET A 319 -19.34 6.91 -19.68
CA MET A 319 -20.27 7.44 -18.67
C MET A 319 -20.49 6.43 -17.55
N LEU A 320 -20.75 5.15 -17.87
CA LEU A 320 -20.90 4.10 -16.87
C LEU A 320 -19.62 3.91 -16.06
N TRP A 321 -18.47 3.86 -16.73
CA TRP A 321 -17.16 3.82 -16.08
C TRP A 321 -16.95 5.03 -15.15
N SER A 322 -17.29 6.24 -15.60
CA SER A 322 -17.14 7.45 -14.78
C SER A 322 -18.05 7.45 -13.54
N ILE A 323 -19.24 6.85 -13.64
CA ILE A 323 -20.16 6.67 -12.51
C ILE A 323 -19.62 5.62 -11.55
N GLU A 324 -19.13 4.49 -12.07
CA GLU A 324 -18.54 3.41 -11.27
C GLU A 324 -17.35 3.91 -10.45
N LYS A 325 -16.47 4.71 -11.07
CA LYS A 325 -15.33 5.35 -10.41
C LYS A 325 -15.71 6.52 -9.50
N GLY A 326 -16.97 6.94 -9.50
CA GLY A 326 -17.48 8.04 -8.68
C GLY A 326 -17.05 9.44 -9.13
N TYR A 327 -16.57 9.59 -10.37
CA TYR A 327 -16.16 10.88 -10.93
C TYR A 327 -17.36 11.77 -11.23
N ILE A 328 -18.42 11.17 -11.77
CA ILE A 328 -19.70 11.80 -12.06
C ILE A 328 -20.84 11.00 -11.44
N ARG A 329 -22.00 11.63 -11.25
CA ARG A 329 -23.22 10.97 -10.78
C ARG A 329 -24.36 11.25 -11.75
N GLY A 330 -25.27 10.29 -11.88
CA GLY A 330 -26.57 10.52 -12.51
C GLY A 330 -27.51 11.31 -11.60
N TYR A 331 -28.61 11.76 -12.17
CA TYR A 331 -29.71 12.42 -11.50
C TYR A 331 -30.74 11.37 -11.16
N ASN A 332 -30.90 11.03 -9.88
CA ASN A 332 -31.75 9.92 -9.46
C ASN A 332 -33.09 10.44 -8.93
N ASN A 333 -34.17 9.74 -9.24
CA ASN A 333 -35.52 10.03 -8.77
C ASN A 333 -35.93 11.52 -8.90
N THR A 334 -35.71 12.09 -10.08
CA THR A 334 -36.01 13.50 -10.35
C THR A 334 -36.56 13.69 -11.76
N THR A 335 -37.04 14.88 -12.10
CA THR A 335 -37.38 15.23 -13.49
C THR A 335 -36.10 15.41 -14.31
N HIS A 336 -36.19 15.32 -15.64
CA HIS A 336 -35.00 15.49 -16.47
C HIS A 336 -34.40 16.89 -16.27
N PRO A 337 -33.10 17.02 -15.92
CA PRO A 337 -32.53 18.28 -15.43
C PRO A 337 -32.49 19.39 -16.48
N THR A 338 -32.37 19.05 -17.76
CA THR A 338 -32.23 20.01 -18.88
C THR A 338 -33.36 19.94 -19.90
N ASN A 339 -34.21 18.91 -19.86
CA ASN A 339 -35.30 18.72 -20.81
C ASN A 339 -36.62 18.94 -20.09
N GLY A 340 -37.04 20.20 -20.00
CA GLY A 340 -38.25 20.62 -19.31
C GLY A 340 -39.57 20.10 -19.92
N ILE A 341 -39.51 19.38 -21.05
CA ILE A 341 -40.66 18.69 -21.62
C ILE A 341 -40.89 17.35 -20.90
N ILE A 342 -39.83 16.71 -20.41
CA ILE A 342 -39.90 15.43 -19.70
C ILE A 342 -40.24 15.70 -18.22
N MET A 343 -41.53 15.62 -17.90
CA MET A 343 -42.05 15.83 -16.53
C MET A 343 -42.11 14.53 -15.70
N THR A 344 -41.75 13.39 -16.28
CA THR A 344 -41.71 12.10 -15.56
C THR A 344 -40.54 12.04 -14.60
N ILE A 345 -40.77 11.51 -13.40
CA ILE A 345 -39.71 11.22 -12.44
C ILE A 345 -38.96 9.96 -12.90
N GLY A 346 -37.63 10.00 -12.90
CA GLY A 346 -36.79 8.89 -13.30
C GLY A 346 -35.32 9.08 -12.94
N ASN A 347 -34.47 8.20 -13.46
CA ASN A 347 -33.03 8.31 -13.35
C ASN A 347 -32.45 8.77 -14.69
N TRP A 348 -31.60 9.80 -14.68
CA TRP A 348 -31.07 10.45 -15.88
C TRP A 348 -29.55 10.60 -15.84
N LEU A 349 -28.90 10.43 -16.98
CA LEU A 349 -27.49 10.73 -17.19
C LEU A 349 -27.28 12.17 -17.66
N ASP A 350 -28.25 12.70 -18.40
CA ASP A 350 -28.24 13.98 -19.10
C ASP A 350 -26.97 14.17 -19.95
N PRO A 351 -26.70 13.28 -20.92
CA PRO A 351 -25.44 13.31 -21.68
C PRO A 351 -25.24 14.62 -22.45
N GLN A 352 -26.32 15.30 -22.83
CA GLN A 352 -26.30 16.55 -23.59
C GLN A 352 -26.28 17.80 -22.72
N GLY A 353 -26.43 17.66 -21.39
CA GLY A 353 -26.39 18.77 -20.45
C GLY A 353 -25.03 19.46 -20.44
N ASN A 354 -25.08 20.79 -20.41
CA ASN A 354 -23.89 21.63 -20.29
C ASN A 354 -23.33 21.56 -18.87
N LEU A 355 -22.00 21.57 -18.77
CA LEU A 355 -21.30 21.61 -17.50
C LEU A 355 -20.95 23.04 -17.10
N THR A 356 -21.08 23.33 -15.81
CA THR A 356 -20.50 24.53 -15.22
C THR A 356 -19.01 24.33 -14.92
N GLU A 357 -18.28 25.43 -14.69
CA GLU A 357 -16.86 25.34 -14.31
C GLU A 357 -16.67 24.55 -13.01
N ALA A 358 -17.51 24.80 -12.00
CA ALA A 358 -17.46 24.08 -10.73
C ALA A 358 -17.65 22.57 -10.93
N GLN A 359 -18.56 22.16 -11.81
CA GLN A 359 -18.79 20.74 -12.12
C GLN A 359 -17.61 20.13 -12.89
N MET A 360 -17.13 20.81 -13.94
CA MET A 360 -15.97 20.38 -14.72
C MET A 360 -14.75 20.16 -13.83
N LEU A 361 -14.41 21.14 -12.99
CA LEU A 361 -13.27 21.10 -12.09
C LEU A 361 -13.40 19.96 -11.08
N THR A 362 -14.59 19.79 -10.49
CA THR A 362 -14.85 18.71 -9.53
C THR A 362 -14.65 17.34 -10.17
N ILE A 363 -15.17 17.10 -11.38
CA ILE A 363 -15.01 15.84 -12.10
C ILE A 363 -13.52 15.57 -12.38
N LEU A 364 -12.80 16.56 -12.90
CA LEU A 364 -11.38 16.42 -13.22
C LEU A 364 -10.51 16.10 -11.99
N LEU A 365 -10.82 16.70 -10.83
CA LEU A 365 -10.08 16.50 -9.59
C LEU A 365 -10.46 15.21 -8.86
N ARG A 366 -11.70 14.72 -9.01
CA ARG A 366 -12.06 13.36 -8.53
C ARG A 366 -11.24 12.29 -9.23
N HIS A 367 -10.96 12.46 -10.52
CA HIS A 367 -10.07 11.58 -11.26
C HIS A 367 -8.61 11.75 -10.81
N SER A 368 -8.10 12.98 -10.85
CA SER A 368 -6.66 13.22 -10.81
C SER A 368 -6.08 13.43 -9.41
N LYS A 369 -6.91 13.80 -8.42
CA LYS A 369 -6.52 14.13 -7.04
C LYS A 369 -7.52 13.60 -5.99
N PRO A 370 -7.99 12.34 -6.05
CA PRO A 370 -9.07 11.85 -5.18
C PRO A 370 -8.72 11.91 -3.69
N GLN A 371 -7.50 11.55 -3.30
CA GLN A 371 -7.08 11.58 -1.90
C GLN A 371 -7.04 13.00 -1.33
N GLU A 372 -6.50 13.96 -2.08
CA GLU A 372 -6.42 15.36 -1.64
C GLU A 372 -7.80 16.00 -1.55
N LEU A 373 -8.69 15.67 -2.50
CA LEU A 373 -10.09 16.11 -2.49
C LEU A 373 -10.84 15.62 -1.24
N ASN A 374 -10.58 14.38 -0.80
CA ASN A 374 -11.28 13.78 0.34
C ASN A 374 -10.69 14.17 1.71
N THR A 375 -9.43 14.60 1.75
CA THR A 375 -8.72 14.89 3.01
C THR A 375 -8.65 16.38 3.32
N THR A 376 -8.78 17.23 2.30
CA THR A 376 -8.70 18.68 2.46
C THR A 376 -9.97 19.22 3.10
N LYS A 377 -9.80 19.97 4.21
CA LYS A 377 -10.90 20.64 4.88
C LYS A 377 -11.43 21.79 4.01
N PRO A 378 -12.75 21.89 3.78
CA PRO A 378 -13.34 23.00 3.04
C PRO A 378 -13.21 24.31 3.83
N THR A 379 -12.77 25.39 3.17
CA THR A 379 -12.80 26.75 3.72
C THR A 379 -14.22 27.32 3.73
N GLN A 380 -15.08 26.88 2.81
CA GLN A 380 -16.52 27.17 2.78
C GLN A 380 -17.32 25.86 2.82
N PRO A 381 -17.65 25.33 4.00
CA PRO A 381 -18.28 24.01 4.15
C PRO A 381 -19.62 23.83 3.40
N ASN A 382 -20.36 24.92 3.19
CA ASN A 382 -21.66 24.89 2.51
C ASN A 382 -21.55 24.98 0.98
N TYR A 383 -20.34 25.08 0.42
CA TYR A 383 -20.12 25.15 -1.02
C TYR A 383 -19.42 23.89 -1.53
N PHE A 384 -20.12 23.08 -2.33
CA PHE A 384 -19.64 21.78 -2.78
C PHE A 384 -18.31 21.85 -3.55
N ALA A 385 -18.05 22.97 -4.24
CA ALA A 385 -16.82 23.19 -4.99
C ALA A 385 -15.72 23.92 -4.18
N SER A 386 -15.88 24.07 -2.86
CA SER A 386 -14.87 24.73 -2.00
C SER A 386 -13.50 24.06 -2.12
N VAL A 387 -13.44 22.74 -1.90
CA VAL A 387 -12.18 22.00 -1.98
C VAL A 387 -11.63 21.96 -3.42
N PRO A 388 -12.44 21.69 -4.47
CA PRO A 388 -11.98 21.83 -5.85
C PRO A 388 -11.25 23.15 -6.16
N TYR A 389 -11.80 24.29 -5.74
CA TYR A 389 -11.14 25.59 -5.98
C TYR A 389 -9.88 25.79 -5.14
N GLN A 390 -9.81 25.27 -3.91
CA GLN A 390 -8.57 25.27 -3.10
C GLN A 390 -7.45 24.47 -3.79
N ILE A 391 -7.79 23.32 -4.37
CA ILE A 391 -6.85 22.48 -5.13
C ILE A 391 -6.46 23.18 -6.44
N ALA A 392 -7.42 23.78 -7.16
CA ALA A 392 -7.13 24.51 -8.40
C ALA A 392 -6.11 25.63 -8.17
N GLU A 393 -6.24 26.40 -7.09
CA GLU A 393 -5.28 27.43 -6.71
C GLU A 393 -3.88 26.86 -6.46
N LYS A 394 -3.78 25.79 -5.66
CA LYS A 394 -2.52 25.11 -5.34
C LYS A 394 -1.78 24.62 -6.59
N TYR A 395 -2.50 24.03 -7.54
CA TYR A 395 -1.91 23.50 -8.78
C TYR A 395 -1.95 24.48 -9.95
N LYS A 396 -2.32 25.76 -9.71
CA LYS A 396 -2.41 26.81 -10.72
C LYS A 396 -3.25 26.41 -11.93
N ILE A 397 -4.35 25.69 -11.70
CA ILE A 397 -5.29 25.31 -12.75
C ILE A 397 -6.05 26.57 -13.18
N PRO A 398 -6.04 26.94 -14.47
CA PRO A 398 -6.71 28.15 -14.93
C PRO A 398 -8.24 27.98 -14.85
N VAL A 399 -8.87 28.81 -14.01
CA VAL A 399 -10.31 28.86 -13.78
C VAL A 399 -10.76 30.32 -13.73
N LYS A 400 -12.01 30.60 -14.10
CA LYS A 400 -12.62 31.94 -14.13
C LYS A 400 -13.34 32.24 -12.80
N GLY A 401 -13.96 31.24 -12.20
CA GLY A 401 -14.63 31.30 -10.91
C GLY A 401 -13.67 31.19 -9.73
N SER A 402 -14.20 31.42 -8.52
CA SER A 402 -13.46 31.28 -7.27
C SER A 402 -14.39 31.12 -6.08
N LEU A 403 -13.83 30.93 -4.88
CA LEU A 403 -14.58 30.93 -3.62
C LEU A 403 -15.32 32.26 -3.33
N THR A 404 -14.84 33.36 -3.92
CA THR A 404 -15.42 34.70 -3.78
C THR A 404 -16.25 35.11 -5.00
N ASN A 405 -16.11 34.43 -6.14
CA ASN A 405 -16.86 34.69 -7.36
C ASN A 405 -17.55 33.43 -7.90
N LYS A 406 -18.64 33.04 -7.21
CA LYS A 406 -19.44 31.85 -7.53
C LYS A 406 -20.25 32.01 -8.81
N ALA A 407 -20.62 33.24 -9.17
CA ALA A 407 -21.37 33.51 -10.40
C ALA A 407 -20.61 33.03 -11.65
N LEU A 408 -19.29 33.21 -11.70
CA LEU A 408 -18.46 32.67 -12.78
C LEU A 408 -18.27 31.15 -12.67
N ALA A 409 -18.26 30.59 -11.45
CA ALA A 409 -18.15 29.15 -11.22
C ALA A 409 -19.38 28.37 -11.75
N ASP A 410 -20.55 29.02 -11.75
CA ASP A 410 -21.82 28.47 -12.20
C ASP A 410 -22.08 28.70 -13.71
N GLN A 411 -21.17 29.37 -14.43
CA GLN A 411 -21.28 29.55 -15.87
C GLN A 411 -20.90 28.29 -16.64
N VAL A 412 -21.57 28.10 -17.78
CA VAL A 412 -21.24 27.05 -18.75
C VAL A 412 -19.81 27.22 -19.24
N VAL A 413 -19.02 26.16 -19.17
CA VAL A 413 -17.66 26.12 -19.69
C VAL A 413 -17.59 25.52 -21.09
N THR A 414 -16.47 25.78 -21.75
CA THR A 414 -16.20 25.30 -23.11
C THR A 414 -15.24 24.11 -23.12
N ARG A 415 -15.15 23.42 -24.26
CA ARG A 415 -14.11 22.39 -24.48
C ARG A 415 -12.69 22.95 -24.33
N GLY A 416 -12.47 24.23 -24.66
CA GLY A 416 -11.20 24.91 -24.48
C GLY A 416 -10.84 25.16 -23.01
N ASP A 417 -11.84 25.46 -22.18
CA ASP A 417 -11.64 25.58 -20.73
C ASP A 417 -11.20 24.24 -20.13
N LEU A 418 -11.85 23.12 -20.51
CA LEU A 418 -11.43 21.78 -20.10
C LEU A 418 -10.01 21.46 -20.56
N ALA A 419 -9.67 21.75 -21.83
CA ALA A 419 -8.32 21.48 -22.35
C ALA A 419 -7.25 22.15 -21.49
N ARG A 420 -7.43 23.45 -21.20
CA ARG A 420 -6.48 24.21 -20.39
C ARG A 420 -6.39 23.66 -18.98
N ALA A 421 -7.52 23.34 -18.35
CA ALA A 421 -7.52 22.79 -16.99
C ALA A 421 -6.78 21.43 -16.93
N MET A 422 -7.09 20.52 -17.86
CA MET A 422 -6.49 19.19 -17.92
C MET A 422 -4.98 19.25 -18.23
N ALA A 423 -4.57 20.02 -19.24
CA ALA A 423 -3.16 20.17 -19.59
C ALA A 423 -2.37 20.86 -18.47
N SER A 424 -2.94 21.89 -17.84
CA SER A 424 -2.25 22.59 -16.75
C SER A 424 -2.06 21.69 -15.53
N LEU A 425 -3.06 20.85 -15.23
CA LEU A 425 -2.98 19.86 -14.18
C LEU A 425 -1.93 18.78 -14.49
N HIS A 426 -1.85 18.34 -15.75
CA HIS A 426 -0.85 17.37 -16.21
C HIS A 426 0.58 17.91 -16.05
N TYR A 427 0.83 19.14 -16.49
CA TYR A 427 2.17 19.75 -16.44
C TYR A 427 2.52 20.38 -15.08
N GLY A 428 1.55 20.54 -14.17
CA GLY A 428 1.75 21.24 -12.90
C GLY A 428 1.97 22.75 -13.03
N LYS A 429 1.63 23.34 -14.18
CA LYS A 429 1.72 24.79 -14.47
C LYS A 429 0.62 25.20 -15.43
N SER A 430 0.22 26.47 -15.40
CA SER A 430 -0.72 27.01 -16.41
C SER A 430 -0.11 26.96 -17.81
N VAL A 431 -0.92 26.64 -18.82
CA VAL A 431 -0.54 26.61 -20.24
C VAL A 431 -1.49 27.45 -21.10
N SER A 432 -1.02 27.89 -22.25
CA SER A 432 -1.86 28.57 -23.24
C SER A 432 -2.92 27.63 -23.83
N LEU A 433 -3.97 28.21 -24.43
CA LEU A 433 -5.04 27.42 -25.05
C LEU A 433 -4.52 26.61 -26.24
N GLN A 434 -3.57 27.14 -27.01
CA GLN A 434 -2.95 26.43 -28.14
C GLN A 434 -2.14 25.22 -27.67
N GLU A 435 -1.31 25.38 -26.63
CA GLU A 435 -0.56 24.28 -26.03
C GLU A 435 -1.50 23.21 -25.45
N ALA A 436 -2.57 23.64 -24.78
CA ALA A 436 -3.56 22.73 -24.25
C ALA A 436 -4.26 21.91 -25.36
N VAL A 437 -4.68 22.56 -26.45
CA VAL A 437 -5.29 21.86 -27.60
C VAL A 437 -4.30 20.89 -28.24
N LYS A 438 -3.03 21.30 -28.38
CA LYS A 438 -1.97 20.42 -28.88
C LYS A 438 -1.79 19.20 -27.98
N PHE A 439 -1.72 19.39 -26.66
CA PHE A 439 -1.66 18.29 -25.68
C PHE A 439 -2.84 17.32 -25.85
N MET A 440 -4.07 17.83 -25.98
CA MET A 440 -5.25 16.97 -26.16
C MET A 440 -5.16 16.09 -27.41
N TYR A 441 -4.50 16.54 -28.48
CA TYR A 441 -4.28 15.77 -29.70
C TYR A 441 -3.07 14.84 -29.63
N ASP A 442 -1.96 15.28 -29.06
CA ASP A 442 -0.72 14.52 -28.92
C ASP A 442 -0.92 13.32 -27.98
N ALA A 443 -1.69 13.51 -26.91
CA ALA A 443 -2.07 12.46 -25.96
C ALA A 443 -3.24 11.58 -26.46
N ASN A 444 -3.73 11.78 -27.69
CA ASN A 444 -4.90 11.10 -28.26
C ASN A 444 -6.19 11.19 -27.40
N ILE A 445 -6.33 12.24 -26.60
CA ILE A 445 -7.52 12.50 -25.78
C ILE A 445 -8.67 13.02 -26.66
N SER A 446 -8.35 13.79 -27.70
CA SER A 446 -9.29 14.29 -28.69
C SER A 446 -8.93 13.83 -30.10
N SER A 447 -9.95 13.45 -30.88
CA SER A 447 -9.84 13.25 -32.33
C SER A 447 -10.18 14.50 -33.14
N GLY A 448 -10.80 15.50 -32.51
CA GLY A 448 -11.37 16.67 -33.19
C GLY A 448 -12.77 16.38 -33.76
N LEU A 449 -13.51 17.45 -34.02
CA LEU A 449 -14.81 17.44 -34.67
C LEU A 449 -14.67 17.00 -36.13
N VAL A 450 -15.68 16.29 -36.61
CA VAL A 450 -15.78 15.90 -38.02
C VAL A 450 -16.17 17.13 -38.85
N VAL A 451 -15.30 17.52 -39.76
CA VAL A 451 -15.52 18.55 -40.78
C VAL A 451 -15.38 17.88 -42.14
N ASN A 452 -16.46 17.87 -42.93
CA ASN A 452 -16.51 17.23 -44.25
C ASN A 452 -16.06 15.75 -44.23
N GLY A 453 -16.53 14.98 -43.24
CA GLY A 453 -16.22 13.55 -43.11
C GLY A 453 -14.82 13.22 -42.61
N LYS A 454 -14.00 14.22 -42.25
CA LYS A 454 -12.66 14.04 -41.65
C LYS A 454 -12.58 14.73 -40.30
N SER A 455 -11.73 14.24 -39.41
CA SER A 455 -11.41 14.95 -38.16
C SER A 455 -10.00 15.54 -38.24
N PRO A 456 -9.82 16.71 -38.87
CA PRO A 456 -8.51 17.34 -38.88
C PRO A 456 -8.10 17.67 -37.44
N LYS A 457 -6.82 17.54 -37.09
CA LYS A 457 -6.31 17.86 -35.75
C LYS A 457 -5.86 19.33 -35.69
N THR A 458 -6.82 20.26 -35.81
CA THR A 458 -6.55 21.71 -35.79
C THR A 458 -7.22 22.39 -34.60
N TYR A 459 -6.84 23.65 -34.37
CA TYR A 459 -7.42 24.48 -33.32
C TYR A 459 -8.94 24.68 -33.53
N GLN A 460 -9.36 24.91 -34.77
CA GLN A 460 -10.76 25.11 -35.13
C GLN A 460 -11.57 23.82 -34.96
N SER A 461 -11.07 22.71 -35.47
CA SER A 461 -11.76 21.42 -35.36
C SER A 461 -11.75 20.86 -33.94
N TYR A 462 -10.94 21.38 -33.02
CA TYR A 462 -11.06 20.98 -31.62
C TYR A 462 -12.41 21.42 -31.01
N GLY A 463 -13.00 22.51 -31.55
CA GLY A 463 -14.23 23.10 -31.03
C GLY A 463 -13.99 23.89 -29.73
N VAL A 464 -12.94 24.70 -29.68
CA VAL A 464 -12.52 25.39 -28.43
C VAL A 464 -13.62 26.19 -27.74
N ASN A 465 -14.57 26.74 -28.51
CA ASN A 465 -15.67 27.56 -28.02
C ASN A 465 -16.96 26.78 -27.79
N ASP A 466 -17.01 25.50 -28.15
CA ASP A 466 -18.23 24.72 -28.00
C ASP A 466 -18.49 24.44 -26.51
N PRO A 467 -19.74 24.54 -26.06
CA PRO A 467 -20.12 24.17 -24.71
C PRO A 467 -19.66 22.75 -24.35
N LEU A 468 -19.08 22.61 -23.16
CA LEU A 468 -18.68 21.32 -22.64
C LEU A 468 -19.91 20.59 -22.10
N LYS A 469 -20.20 19.43 -22.69
CA LYS A 469 -21.31 18.57 -22.28
C LYS A 469 -20.84 17.48 -21.32
N ARG A 470 -21.77 16.92 -20.56
CA ARG A 470 -21.52 15.75 -19.69
C ARG A 470 -20.95 14.56 -20.46
N ALA A 471 -21.48 14.26 -21.64
CA ALA A 471 -20.92 13.23 -22.54
C ALA A 471 -19.50 13.56 -23.03
N HIS A 472 -19.15 14.84 -23.20
CA HIS A 472 -17.80 15.21 -23.63
C HIS A 472 -16.78 14.94 -22.53
N ILE A 473 -17.04 15.39 -21.29
CA ILE A 473 -16.04 15.29 -20.23
C ILE A 473 -15.73 13.84 -19.87
N VAL A 474 -16.73 12.94 -19.83
CA VAL A 474 -16.50 11.54 -19.46
C VAL A 474 -15.61 10.84 -20.47
N SER A 475 -15.81 11.08 -21.77
CA SER A 475 -14.95 10.53 -22.81
C SER A 475 -13.54 11.12 -22.81
N PHE A 476 -13.39 12.42 -22.51
CA PHE A 476 -12.07 13.01 -22.37
C PHE A 476 -11.31 12.48 -21.16
N VAL A 477 -11.98 12.37 -20.01
CA VAL A 477 -11.37 11.82 -18.78
C VAL A 477 -10.99 10.35 -18.97
N LYS A 478 -11.84 9.54 -19.62
CA LYS A 478 -11.52 8.13 -19.90
C LYS A 478 -10.30 7.98 -20.79
N ARG A 479 -10.20 8.74 -21.88
CA ARG A 479 -9.03 8.68 -22.76
C ARG A 479 -7.77 9.22 -22.10
N TYR A 480 -7.91 10.19 -21.20
CA TYR A 480 -6.79 10.67 -20.41
C TYR A 480 -6.31 9.60 -19.40
N ASP A 481 -7.23 8.90 -18.74
CA ASP A 481 -6.92 7.73 -17.90
C ASP A 481 -6.18 6.65 -18.70
N ASP A 482 -6.68 6.29 -19.89
CA ASP A 482 -6.03 5.32 -20.78
C ASP A 482 -4.62 5.75 -21.20
N PHE A 483 -4.46 7.03 -21.54
CA PHE A 483 -3.16 7.61 -21.86
C PHE A 483 -2.18 7.45 -20.69
N LEU A 484 -2.58 7.80 -19.47
CA LEU A 484 -1.73 7.65 -18.28
C LEU A 484 -1.39 6.17 -17.99
N ASN A 485 -2.39 5.28 -18.06
CA ASN A 485 -2.22 3.85 -17.78
C ASN A 485 -1.32 3.14 -18.81
N SER A 486 -1.23 3.67 -20.04
CA SER A 486 -0.29 3.19 -21.05
C SER A 486 1.15 3.67 -20.86
N GLY A 487 1.44 4.41 -19.78
CA GLY A 487 2.75 5.04 -19.55
C GLY A 487 2.97 6.30 -20.39
N GLY A 488 1.90 6.87 -20.95
CA GLY A 488 1.96 8.05 -21.81
C GLY A 488 2.67 9.23 -21.13
N GLN A 489 3.61 9.84 -21.85
CA GLN A 489 4.28 11.07 -21.47
C GLN A 489 4.19 12.04 -22.65
N VAL A 490 3.62 13.23 -22.44
CA VAL A 490 3.77 14.33 -23.40
C VAL A 490 4.87 15.22 -22.86
N GLN A 491 5.95 15.41 -23.64
CA GLN A 491 7.02 16.31 -23.24
C GLN A 491 6.44 17.71 -23.06
N ASN A 492 6.80 18.34 -21.93
CA ASN A 492 6.43 19.72 -21.63
C ASN A 492 6.90 20.62 -22.79
N PRO A 493 6.02 21.44 -23.40
CA PRO A 493 6.50 22.45 -24.33
C PRO A 493 7.50 23.32 -23.57
N SER A 494 8.74 23.29 -24.05
CA SER A 494 9.86 24.02 -23.47
C SER A 494 9.48 25.48 -23.26
N ASN A 495 9.87 26.06 -22.11
CA ASN A 495 9.87 27.51 -21.96
C ASN A 495 10.54 28.11 -23.22
N PRO A 496 9.94 29.12 -23.89
CA PRO A 496 10.72 29.94 -24.81
C PRO A 496 11.94 30.55 -24.09
#